data_AF-A0A161MSH5-F1
#
_entry.id   AF-A0A161MSH5-F1
#
_cell.length_a   1.000
_cell.length_b   1.000
_cell.length_c   1.000
_cell.angle_alpha   90.00
_cell.angle_beta   90.00
_cell.angle_gamma   90.00
#
_symmetry.space_group_name_H-M   'P 1'
#
loop_
_entity.id
_entity.type
_entity.pdbx_description
1 polymer ?
#
loop_
_entity_poly.entity_id
_entity_poly.type
_entity_poly.pdbx_seq_one_letter_code
_entity_poly.pdbx_strand_id
1 'polypeptide(L)'
;RREVLQAFKNIHRARTTVFNGDLKAMTAAREKINEEFKKHKSASDKKTIENLIQYANEVAKELRTTVVQAKETKPGTFEIKITP
;
A
#
# COMPACT_ATOMS: atom_id res chain seq x y z
N ARG A 1 15.53 -9.35 8.55
CA ARG A 1 14.87 -8.23 9.28
C ARG A 1 14.89 -6.90 8.52
N ARG A 2 16.04 -6.46 7.96
CA ARG A 2 16.12 -5.23 7.14
C ARG A 2 15.13 -5.21 5.96
N GLU A 3 15.03 -6.31 5.23
CA GLU A 3 14.16 -6.43 4.05
C GLU A 3 12.66 -6.31 4.39
N VAL A 4 12.23 -6.90 5.52
CA VAL A 4 10.86 -6.76 6.03
C VAL A 4 10.50 -5.29 6.26
N LEU A 5 11.39 -4.53 6.91
CA LEU A 5 11.20 -3.10 7.14
C LEU A 5 11.23 -2.30 5.83
N GLN A 6 12.01 -2.74 4.85
CA GLN A 6 12.08 -2.11 3.54
C GLN A 6 10.78 -2.31 2.75
N ALA A 7 10.23 -3.52 2.74
CA ALA A 7 8.92 -3.80 2.14
C ALA A 7 7.79 -3.05 2.85
N PHE A 8 7.81 -3.02 4.19
CA PHE A 8 6.86 -2.25 4.99
C PHE A 8 6.90 -0.75 4.64
N LYS A 9 8.09 -0.16 4.54
CA LYS A 9 8.24 1.23 4.10
C LYS A 9 7.80 1.44 2.65
N ASN A 10 8.06 0.47 1.77
CA ASN A 10 7.70 0.55 0.35
C ASN A 10 6.18 0.64 0.15
N ILE A 11 5.42 -0.26 0.78
CA ILE A 11 3.95 -0.27 0.68
C ILE A 11 3.33 0.98 1.32
N HIS A 12 3.89 1.46 2.44
CA HIS A 12 3.44 2.71 3.04
C HIS A 12 3.70 3.93 2.16
N ARG A 13 4.81 3.97 1.41
CA ARG A 13 5.06 5.01 0.43
C ARG A 13 4.06 4.93 -0.73
N ALA A 14 3.82 3.73 -1.27
CA ALA A 14 2.83 3.51 -2.34
C ALA A 14 1.45 4.04 -1.93
N ARG A 15 0.97 3.67 -0.74
CA ARG A 15 -0.30 4.17 -0.17
C ARG A 15 -0.37 5.70 -0.14
N THR A 16 0.67 6.36 0.37
CA THR A 16 0.69 7.82 0.50
C THR A 16 0.67 8.50 -0.86
N THR A 17 1.36 7.95 -1.86
CA THR A 17 1.37 8.50 -3.22
C THR A 17 0.01 8.34 -3.91
N VAL A 18 -0.58 7.15 -3.82
CA VAL A 18 -1.81 6.73 -4.53
C VAL A 18 -3.06 7.36 -3.92
N PHE A 19 -3.18 7.36 -2.59
CA PHE A 19 -4.34 7.90 -1.88
C PHE A 19 -4.11 9.32 -1.35
N ASN A 20 -3.23 10.09 -1.98
CA ASN A 20 -2.83 11.40 -1.48
C ASN A 20 -4.03 12.34 -1.36
N GLY A 21 -4.34 12.79 -0.14
CA GLY A 21 -5.46 13.67 0.14
C GLY A 21 -6.79 12.95 0.39
N ASP A 22 -6.85 11.62 0.25
CA ASP A 22 -7.98 10.80 0.74
C ASP A 22 -7.63 10.22 2.12
N LEU A 23 -7.93 10.98 3.17
CA LEU A 23 -7.65 10.59 4.56
C LEU A 23 -8.33 9.26 4.94
N LYS A 24 -9.51 8.97 4.37
CA LYS A 24 -10.26 7.76 4.68
C LYS A 24 -9.58 6.54 4.09
N ALA A 25 -9.26 6.57 2.79
CA ALA A 25 -8.53 5.49 2.14
C ALA A 25 -7.11 5.32 2.71
N MET A 26 -6.43 6.43 3.02
CA MET A 26 -5.14 6.42 3.70
C MET A 26 -5.20 5.71 5.05
N THR A 27 -6.21 5.98 5.87
CA THR A 27 -6.33 5.36 7.20
C THR A 27 -6.68 3.89 7.09
N ALA A 28 -7.68 3.53 6.27
CA ALA A 28 -8.08 2.15 6.04
C ALA A 28 -6.92 1.29 5.51
N ALA A 29 -6.18 1.79 4.52
CA ALA A 29 -5.00 1.08 4.01
C ALA A 29 -3.88 0.97 5.05
N ARG A 30 -3.71 1.98 5.93
CA ARG A 30 -2.75 1.90 7.05
C ARG A 30 -3.08 0.75 8.00
N GLU A 31 -4.35 0.65 8.38
CA GLU A 31 -4.83 -0.36 9.33
C GLU A 31 -4.66 -1.76 8.74
N LYS A 32 -5.10 -1.96 7.49
CA LYS A 32 -4.96 -3.23 6.77
C LYS A 32 -3.50 -3.69 6.67
N ILE A 33 -2.58 -2.79 6.30
CA ILE A 33 -1.14 -3.10 6.24
C ILE A 33 -0.62 -3.51 7.62
N ASN A 34 -0.96 -2.75 8.67
CA ASN A 34 -0.48 -3.06 10.02
C ASN A 34 -1.06 -4.37 10.56
N GLU A 35 -2.31 -4.69 10.25
CA GLU A 35 -2.96 -5.94 10.64
C GLU A 35 -2.26 -7.15 10.04
N GLU A 36 -2.02 -7.15 8.73
CA GLU A 36 -1.32 -8.24 8.05
C GLU A 36 0.13 -8.41 8.57
N PHE A 37 0.86 -7.32 8.75
CA PHE A 37 2.22 -7.39 9.31
C PHE A 37 2.24 -7.88 10.77
N LYS A 38 1.22 -7.54 11.57
CA LYS A 38 1.07 -8.07 12.94
C LYS A 38 0.73 -9.55 12.94
N LYS A 39 -0.18 -9.98 12.07
CA LYS A 39 -0.60 -11.38 11.92
C LYS A 39 0.57 -12.30 11.57
N HIS A 40 1.48 -11.82 10.74
CA HIS A 40 2.67 -12.57 10.33
C HIS A 40 3.93 -12.29 11.17
N LYS A 41 3.82 -11.52 12.27
CA LYS A 41 4.97 -11.18 13.13
C LYS A 41 5.63 -12.39 13.79
N SER A 42 4.87 -13.44 14.07
CA SER A 42 5.33 -14.70 14.67
C SER A 42 5.77 -15.75 13.65
N ALA A 43 5.84 -15.41 12.35
CA ALA A 43 6.35 -16.32 11.34
C ALA A 43 7.85 -16.59 11.60
N SER A 44 8.19 -17.85 11.85
CA SER A 44 9.57 -18.30 12.12
C SER A 44 10.26 -18.89 10.88
N ASP A 45 9.47 -19.25 9.86
CA ASP A 45 9.98 -19.87 8.63
C ASP A 45 10.56 -18.83 7.68
N LYS A 46 11.85 -18.99 7.36
CA LYS A 46 12.57 -18.07 6.45
C LYS A 46 11.90 -17.95 5.08
N LYS A 47 11.45 -19.06 4.50
CA LYS A 47 10.77 -19.10 3.19
C LYS A 47 9.43 -18.36 3.22
N THR A 48 8.68 -18.48 4.31
CA THR A 48 7.41 -17.76 4.51
C THR A 48 7.66 -16.25 4.62
N ILE A 49 8.71 -15.83 5.32
CA ILE A 49 9.08 -14.42 5.43
C ILE A 49 9.46 -13.85 4.05
N GLU A 50 10.25 -14.56 3.26
CA GLU A 50 10.63 -14.14 1.90
C GLU A 50 9.40 -13.99 0.99
N ASN A 51 8.48 -14.96 1.00
CA ASN A 51 7.22 -14.89 0.25
C ASN A 51 6.36 -13.68 0.68
N LEU A 52 6.27 -13.40 1.98
CA LEU A 52 5.51 -12.25 2.48
C LEU A 52 6.13 -10.91 2.10
N ILE A 53 7.46 -10.83 2.10
CA ILE A 53 8.20 -9.65 1.61
C ILE A 53 7.90 -9.43 0.13
N GLN A 54 7.96 -10.49 -0.67
CA GLN A 54 7.67 -10.41 -2.09
C GLN A 54 6.23 -9.99 -2.35
N TYR A 55 5.28 -10.62 -1.66
CA TYR A 55 3.86 -10.24 -1.71
C TYR A 55 3.64 -8.76 -1.39
N ALA A 56 4.24 -8.25 -0.30
CA ALA A 56 4.11 -6.84 0.06
C ALA A 56 4.69 -5.89 -1.02
N ASN A 57 5.76 -6.28 -1.71
CA ASN A 57 6.32 -5.50 -2.81
C ASN A 57 5.44 -5.55 -4.07
N GLU A 58 4.85 -6.69 -4.37
CA GLU A 58 3.90 -6.86 -5.48
C GLU A 58 2.65 -6.01 -5.26
N VAL A 59 2.06 -6.04 -4.06
CA VAL A 59 0.94 -5.16 -3.69
C VAL A 59 1.34 -3.69 -3.81
N ALA A 60 2.56 -3.32 -3.39
CA ALA A 60 3.03 -1.94 -3.55
C ALA A 60 3.23 -1.53 -5.01
N LYS A 61 3.53 -2.47 -5.91
CA LYS A 61 3.59 -2.23 -7.36
C LYS A 61 2.19 -2.09 -7.94
N GLU A 62 1.30 -3.02 -7.60
CA GLU A 62 -0.09 -3.02 -8.03
C GLU A 62 -0.79 -1.72 -7.66
N LEU A 63 -0.69 -1.29 -6.39
CA LEU A 63 -1.24 0.00 -5.94
C LEU A 63 -0.77 1.18 -6.80
N ARG A 64 0.48 1.19 -7.27
CA ARG A 64 1.00 2.29 -8.09
C ARG A 64 0.55 2.22 -9.54
N THR A 65 0.37 1.01 -10.08
CA THR A 65 0.10 0.81 -11.52
C THR A 65 -1.38 0.67 -11.84
N THR A 66 -2.20 0.15 -10.93
CA THR A 66 -3.60 -0.20 -11.22
C THR A 66 -4.60 0.75 -10.55
N VAL A 67 -4.20 1.45 -9.48
CA VAL A 67 -5.09 2.34 -8.73
C VAL A 67 -4.89 3.78 -9.19
N VAL A 68 -5.97 4.39 -9.68
CA VAL A 68 -6.06 5.83 -10.00
C VAL A 68 -7.03 6.51 -9.05
N GLN A 69 -6.72 7.73 -8.64
CA GLN A 69 -7.58 8.51 -7.77
C GLN A 69 -8.31 9.58 -8.58
N ALA A 70 -9.65 9.55 -8.57
CA ALA A 70 -10.49 10.59 -9.14
C ALA A 70 -11.12 11.42 -8.01
N LYS A 71 -11.03 12.75 -8.09
CA LYS A 71 -11.64 13.67 -7.14
C LYS A 71 -12.67 14.54 -7.87
N GLU A 72 -13.89 14.57 -7.35
CA GLU A 72 -14.91 15.49 -7.86
C GLU A 72 -14.57 16.92 -7.42
N THR A 73 -14.41 17.81 -8.39
CA THR A 73 -14.08 19.23 -8.15
C THR A 73 -15.29 20.14 -8.33
N LYS A 74 -16.18 19.75 -9.24
CA LYS A 74 -17.46 20.40 -9.57
C LYS A 74 -18.47 19.31 -9.89
N PRO A 75 -19.78 19.57 -9.76
CA PRO A 75 -20.81 18.60 -10.12
C PRO A 75 -20.57 18.07 -11.55
N GLY A 76 -20.25 16.78 -11.66
CA GLY A 76 -19.99 16.12 -12.95
C GLY A 76 -18.60 16.35 -13.57
N THR A 77 -17.66 17.01 -12.87
CA THR A 77 -16.26 17.17 -13.31
C THR A 77 -15.30 16.53 -12.32
N PHE A 78 -14.57 15.50 -12.78
CA PHE A 78 -13.60 14.76 -11.99
C PHE A 78 -12.18 15.06 -12.42
N GLU A 79 -11.32 15.39 -11.47
CA GLU A 79 -9.88 15.48 -11.65
C GLU A 79 -9.27 14.10 -11.37
N ILE A 80 -8.57 13.52 -12.35
CA ILE A 80 -7.95 12.21 -12.21
C ILE A 80 -6.45 12.39 -12.02
N LYS A 81 -5.93 11.82 -10.95
CA LYS A 81 -4.49 11.74 -10.70
C LYS A 81 -3.97 10.40 -11.19
N ILE A 82 -3.27 10.44 -12.32
CA ILE A 82 -2.56 9.31 -12.89
C ILE A 82 -1.09 9.43 -12.48
N THR A 83 -0.57 8.42 -11.79
CA THR A 83 0.86 8.31 -11.49
C THR A 83 1.50 7.35 -12.50
N PRO A 84 2.49 7.79 -13.29
CA PRO A 84 3.22 6.93 -14.23
C PRO A 84 4.14 5.92 -13.54
#